data_AF-A0A1B7MHE6-F1
#
_entry.id   AF-A0A1B7MHE6-F1
#
_cell.length_a   1.000
_cell.length_b   1.000
_cell.length_c   1.000
_cell.angle_alpha   90.00
_cell.angle_beta   90.00
_cell.angle_gamma   90.00
#
_symmetry.space_group_name_H-M   'P 1'
#
loop_
_entity.id
_entity.type
_entity.pdbx_description
1 polymer ?
#
loop_
_entity_poly.entity_id
_entity_poly.type
_entity_poly.pdbx_seq_one_letter_code
_entity_poly.pdbx_strand_id
1 'polypeptide(L)'
;MDGHNPRVGDIEDTRDLPDDLTPFITRTTVDPISGGAFSDVWKCSYDADGISTLVAVKASRFQEDYDLQRMKREIRREIGILKILRHDNIVPLLGRMKGFGRRPEMDCLVFPWMPNGTLSAYLKSRHNNLTVLERSCLLEDVSAGLRYLHSVPVMHGDITGVYLVLLRYL
;
A
#
# COMPACT_ATOMS: atom_id res chain seq x y z
N MET A 1 -30.53 -5.04 5.82
CA MET A 1 -29.70 -4.48 6.92
C MET A 1 -28.35 -4.29 6.28
N ASP A 2 -28.22 -3.16 5.61
CA ASP A 2 -27.18 -2.99 4.59
C ASP A 2 -25.95 -2.47 5.30
N GLY A 3 -25.00 -3.39 5.51
CA GLY A 3 -23.67 -3.07 6.03
C GLY A 3 -22.97 -2.17 5.03
N HIS A 4 -23.01 -0.87 5.29
CA HIS A 4 -22.24 0.13 4.57
C HIS A 4 -20.77 -0.21 4.78
N ASN A 5 -20.14 -0.77 3.75
CA ASN A 5 -18.70 -1.04 3.75
C ASN A 5 -18.00 0.34 3.73
N PRO A 6 -17.19 0.71 4.73
CA PRO A 6 -16.52 2.00 4.76
C PRO A 6 -15.70 2.17 3.48
N ARG A 7 -15.86 3.31 2.82
CA ARG A 7 -15.21 3.58 1.54
C ARG A 7 -13.72 3.84 1.81
N VAL A 8 -12.90 3.58 0.80
CA VAL A 8 -11.46 3.95 0.74
C VAL A 8 -11.23 5.48 0.90
N GLY A 9 -12.29 6.27 1.09
CA GLY A 9 -12.27 7.73 1.20
C GLY A 9 -12.47 8.31 2.60
N ASP A 10 -12.45 7.51 3.68
CA ASP A 10 -12.59 8.06 5.05
C ASP A 10 -11.33 8.81 5.54
N ILE A 11 -10.28 8.84 4.72
CA ILE A 11 -9.15 9.77 4.82
C ILE A 11 -9.34 10.75 3.65
N GLU A 12 -10.06 11.85 3.89
CA GLU A 12 -10.55 12.75 2.83
C GLU A 12 -9.41 13.41 2.01
N ASP A 13 -8.19 13.47 2.54
CA ASP A 13 -6.98 13.80 1.77
C ASP A 13 -5.71 13.30 2.50
N THR A 14 -4.80 12.63 1.80
CA THR A 14 -3.51 12.25 2.40
C THR A 14 -2.64 13.45 2.75
N ARG A 15 -2.98 14.65 2.26
CA ARG A 15 -2.29 15.91 2.60
C ARG A 15 -2.53 16.39 4.02
N ASP A 16 -3.63 15.99 4.63
CA ASP A 16 -3.99 16.42 5.99
C ASP A 16 -3.43 15.47 7.06
N LEU A 17 -2.90 14.33 6.63
CA LEU A 17 -2.23 13.39 7.51
C LEU A 17 -0.81 13.86 7.87
N PRO A 18 -0.35 13.66 9.11
CA PRO A 18 1.05 13.84 9.45
C PRO A 18 1.93 12.83 8.71
N ASP A 19 3.15 13.24 8.34
CA ASP A 19 4.09 12.35 7.65
C ASP A 19 4.44 11.10 8.47
N ASP A 20 4.61 11.26 9.79
CA ASP A 20 4.90 10.18 10.72
C ASP A 20 3.62 9.73 11.40
N LEU A 21 3.14 8.54 11.01
CA LEU A 21 1.92 7.93 11.51
C LEU A 21 2.15 7.03 12.72
N THR A 22 3.39 6.86 13.18
CA THR A 22 3.74 5.96 14.30
C THR A 22 2.82 6.08 15.53
N PRO A 23 2.46 7.28 16.03
CA PRO A 23 1.64 7.38 17.24
C PRO A 23 0.15 7.02 17.03
N PHE A 24 -0.30 6.90 15.77
CA PHE A 24 -1.70 6.65 15.42
C PHE A 24 -1.96 5.21 14.98
N ILE A 25 -0.91 4.39 14.89
CA ILE A 25 -0.99 3.06 14.28
C ILE A 25 -0.94 1.97 15.34
N THR A 26 -1.98 1.14 15.40
CA THR A 26 -2.08 -0.01 16.29
C THR A 26 -2.11 -1.31 15.49
N ARG A 27 -1.30 -2.31 15.91
CA ARG A 27 -1.32 -3.64 15.29
C ARG A 27 -2.64 -4.35 15.55
N THR A 28 -3.25 -4.89 14.50
CA THR A 28 -4.45 -5.74 14.63
C THR A 28 -4.13 -7.24 14.55
N THR A 29 -2.93 -7.60 14.07
CA THR A 29 -2.49 -8.99 13.93
C THR A 29 -1.16 -9.22 14.65
N VAL A 30 -0.98 -10.46 15.15
CA VAL A 30 0.25 -10.91 15.81
C VAL A 30 1.37 -11.13 14.79
N ASP A 31 1.00 -11.68 13.63
CA ASP A 31 1.90 -11.99 12.51
C ASP A 31 1.56 -11.13 11.28
N PRO A 32 2.51 -10.94 10.34
CA PRO A 32 2.23 -10.28 9.08
C PRO A 32 1.23 -11.08 8.24
N ILE A 33 0.27 -10.40 7.63
CA ILE A 33 -0.77 -11.02 6.78
C ILE A 33 -0.18 -11.51 5.45
N SER A 34 0.89 -10.88 4.99
CA SER A 34 1.62 -11.32 3.81
C SER A 34 3.11 -11.09 3.97
N GLY A 35 3.89 -12.16 3.85
CA GLY A 35 5.32 -12.08 3.60
C GLY A 35 5.54 -12.30 2.11
N GLY A 36 5.72 -11.22 1.33
CA GLY A 36 6.17 -11.32 -0.07
C GLY A 36 7.59 -11.90 -0.13
N ALA A 37 8.33 -11.78 -1.23
CA ALA A 37 9.77 -12.13 -1.20
C ALA A 37 10.60 -11.08 -0.41
N PHE A 38 10.19 -9.82 -0.48
CA PHE A 38 11.01 -8.67 -0.07
C PHE A 38 10.40 -7.79 1.03
N SER A 39 9.19 -8.10 1.52
CA SER A 39 8.53 -7.30 2.54
C SER A 39 7.51 -8.09 3.35
N ASP A 40 7.28 -7.65 4.58
CA ASP A 40 6.18 -8.05 5.44
C ASP A 40 5.09 -6.99 5.40
N VAL A 41 3.84 -7.40 5.21
CA VAL A 41 2.67 -6.53 5.25
C VAL A 41 1.81 -6.87 6.45
N TRP A 42 1.55 -5.86 7.26
CA TRP A 42 0.77 -5.95 8.48
C TRP A 42 -0.56 -5.24 8.29
N LYS A 43 -1.62 -5.81 8.86
CA LYS A 43 -2.90 -5.12 8.98
C LYS A 43 -2.94 -4.38 10.30
N CYS A 44 -3.25 -3.10 10.25
CA CYS A 44 -3.25 -2.21 11.40
C CYS A 44 -4.51 -1.35 11.40
N SER A 45 -4.78 -0.77 12.56
CA SER A 45 -5.75 0.30 12.75
C SER A 45 -4.99 1.63 12.74
N TYR A 46 -5.53 2.62 12.03
CA TYR A 46 -5.18 4.02 12.18
C TYR A 46 -6.29 4.70 12.98
N ASP A 47 -5.91 5.29 14.11
CA ASP A 47 -6.85 5.89 15.07
C ASP A 47 -6.45 7.36 15.31
N ALA A 48 -7.26 8.29 14.81
CA ALA A 48 -7.06 9.74 15.00
C ALA A 48 -8.39 10.49 14.97
N ASP A 49 -8.52 11.54 15.79
CA ASP A 49 -9.70 12.43 15.83
C ASP A 49 -11.06 11.71 15.93
N GLY A 50 -11.08 10.56 16.61
CA GLY A 50 -12.29 9.73 16.77
C GLY A 50 -12.63 8.87 15.54
N ILE A 51 -11.80 8.90 14.50
CA ILE A 51 -11.90 8.05 13.31
C ILE A 51 -10.96 6.87 13.48
N SER A 52 -11.48 5.66 13.23
CA SER A 52 -10.72 4.41 13.21
C SER A 52 -10.89 3.76 11.84
N THR A 53 -9.78 3.53 11.13
CA THR A 53 -9.80 2.90 9.81
C THR A 53 -8.67 1.89 9.65
N LEU A 54 -8.85 0.93 8.76
CA LEU A 54 -7.87 -0.12 8.51
C LEU A 54 -6.81 0.37 7.51
N VAL A 55 -5.55 0.09 7.85
CA VAL A 55 -4.39 0.41 7.02
C VAL A 55 -3.47 -0.79 6.88
N ALA A 56 -2.66 -0.77 5.82
CA ALA A 56 -1.59 -1.73 5.57
C ALA A 56 -0.23 -1.10 5.86
N VAL A 57 0.56 -1.74 6.73
CA VAL A 57 1.94 -1.34 7.03
C VAL A 57 2.89 -2.29 6.32
N LYS A 58 3.64 -1.78 5.33
CA LYS A 58 4.66 -2.53 4.60
C LYS A 58 6.04 -2.26 5.21
N ALA A 59 6.64 -3.30 5.78
CA ALA A 59 8.00 -3.31 6.29
C ALA A 59 8.93 -4.05 5.31
N SER A 60 9.91 -3.36 4.74
CA SER A 60 10.88 -3.95 3.82
C SER A 60 11.84 -4.90 4.57
N ARG A 61 12.10 -6.07 3.98
CA ARG A 61 13.06 -7.04 4.50
C ARG A 61 14.38 -6.87 3.77
N PHE A 62 15.39 -6.45 4.50
CA PHE A 62 16.75 -6.35 4.01
C PHE A 62 17.61 -7.43 4.65
N GLN A 63 18.66 -7.86 3.93
CA GLN A 63 19.67 -8.75 4.51
C GLN A 63 20.39 -8.05 5.67
N GLU A 64 20.82 -8.82 6.67
CA GLU A 64 21.43 -8.26 7.88
C GLU A 64 22.72 -7.50 7.59
N ASP A 65 23.48 -7.96 6.59
CA ASP A 65 24.76 -7.38 6.15
C ASP A 65 24.62 -6.15 5.23
N TYR A 66 23.38 -5.74 4.91
CA TYR A 66 23.16 -4.60 4.03
C TYR A 66 23.48 -3.29 4.75
N ASP A 67 24.11 -2.33 4.06
CA ASP A 67 24.44 -1.02 4.62
C ASP A 67 23.17 -0.26 5.06
N LEU A 68 23.06 0.02 6.36
CA LEU A 68 21.93 0.74 6.96
C LEU A 68 21.68 2.11 6.33
N GLN A 69 22.74 2.84 5.95
CA GLN A 69 22.58 4.14 5.31
C GLN A 69 22.03 4.02 3.91
N ARG A 70 22.45 2.98 3.18
CA ARG A 70 21.89 2.64 1.88
C ARG A 70 20.42 2.24 1.98
N MET A 71 20.05 1.36 2.92
CA MET A 71 18.65 0.97 3.15
C MET A 71 17.76 2.19 3.43
N LYS A 72 18.22 3.08 4.34
CA LYS A 72 17.49 4.31 4.67
C LYS A 72 17.35 5.25 3.48
N ARG A 73 18.32 5.27 2.56
CA ARG A 73 18.28 6.10 1.36
C ARG A 73 17.28 5.54 0.34
N GLU A 74 17.25 4.22 0.18
CA GLU A 74 16.32 3.53 -0.71
C GLU A 74 14.88 3.73 -0.25
N ILE A 75 14.58 3.52 1.04
CA ILE A 75 13.24 3.77 1.59
C ILE A 75 12.84 5.25 1.46
N ARG A 76 13.74 6.19 1.76
CA ARG A 76 13.44 7.63 1.59
C ARG A 76 13.16 8.01 0.15
N ARG A 77 13.89 7.43 -0.81
CA ARG A 77 13.65 7.63 -2.23
C ARG A 77 12.27 7.09 -2.64
N GLU A 78 11.93 5.89 -2.16
CA GLU A 78 10.63 5.26 -2.38
C GLU A 78 9.49 6.13 -1.83
N ILE A 79 9.59 6.61 -0.58
CA ILE A 79 8.63 7.55 0.02
C ILE A 79 8.48 8.81 -0.84
N GLY A 80 9.59 9.42 -1.26
CA GLY A 80 9.57 10.63 -2.08
C GLY A 80 8.85 10.44 -3.41
N ILE A 81 9.05 9.30 -4.07
CA ILE A 81 8.34 8.95 -5.30
C ILE A 81 6.85 8.71 -5.00
N LEU A 82 6.51 7.88 -4.02
CA LEU A 82 5.13 7.52 -3.74
C LEU A 82 4.27 8.72 -3.30
N LYS A 83 4.85 9.70 -2.61
CA LYS A 83 4.15 10.93 -2.19
C LYS A 83 3.68 11.80 -3.35
N ILE A 84 4.35 11.74 -4.49
CA ILE A 84 4.00 12.57 -5.66
C ILE A 84 3.04 11.86 -6.62
N LEU A 85 2.86 10.54 -6.47
CA LEU A 85 1.93 9.78 -7.31
C LEU A 85 0.49 10.05 -6.87
N ARG A 86 -0.33 10.50 -7.81
CA ARG A 86 -1.75 10.80 -7.62
C ARG A 86 -2.53 10.36 -8.83
N HIS A 87 -3.22 9.23 -8.70
CA HIS A 87 -4.05 8.67 -9.74
C HIS A 87 -5.08 7.73 -9.13
N ASP A 88 -6.29 7.72 -9.68
CA ASP A 88 -7.39 6.88 -9.21
C ASP A 88 -7.12 5.38 -9.30
N ASN A 89 -6.04 4.95 -9.97
CA ASN A 89 -5.63 3.55 -10.09
C ASN A 89 -4.25 3.28 -9.47
N ILE A 90 -3.80 4.15 -8.56
CA ILE A 90 -2.58 3.99 -7.78
C ILE A 90 -2.93 4.15 -6.32
N VAL A 91 -2.55 3.18 -5.49
CA VAL A 91 -2.77 3.25 -4.05
C VAL A 91 -1.92 4.38 -3.47
N PRO A 92 -2.52 5.40 -2.83
CA PRO A 92 -1.75 6.50 -2.29
C PRO A 92 -0.97 6.07 -1.05
N LEU A 93 0.24 6.61 -0.89
CA LEU A 93 0.95 6.52 0.38
C LEU A 93 0.31 7.48 1.38
N LEU A 94 -0.14 6.96 2.52
CA LEU A 94 -0.71 7.76 3.61
C LEU A 94 0.39 8.45 4.42
N GLY A 95 1.50 7.75 4.63
CA GLY A 95 2.62 8.24 5.43
C GLY A 95 3.66 7.16 5.69
N ARG A 96 4.57 7.44 6.62
CA ARG A 96 5.57 6.49 7.10
C ARG A 96 5.42 6.25 8.60
N MET A 97 5.98 5.15 9.08
CA MET A 97 5.93 4.82 10.51
C MET A 97 7.09 3.90 10.93
N LYS A 98 7.35 3.71 12.23
CA LYS A 98 8.42 2.82 12.76
C LYS A 98 7.94 1.83 13.82
N GLY A 99 8.67 0.74 14.02
CA GLY A 99 8.33 -0.28 15.02
C GLY A 99 7.77 -1.58 14.44
N PHE A 100 8.02 -1.85 13.15
CA PHE A 100 7.61 -3.07 12.45
C PHE A 100 8.78 -3.80 11.79
N GLY A 101 8.56 -5.05 11.43
CA GLY A 101 9.56 -5.92 10.81
C GLY A 101 10.73 -6.28 11.75
N ARG A 102 11.82 -6.77 11.16
CA ARG A 102 13.03 -7.18 11.89
C ARG A 102 13.90 -6.00 12.35
N ARG A 103 13.71 -4.83 11.76
CA ARG A 103 14.45 -3.59 12.04
C ARG A 103 13.47 -2.47 12.43
N PRO A 104 12.98 -2.45 13.69
CA PRO A 104 11.95 -1.50 14.12
C PRO A 104 12.35 -0.03 14.00
N GLU A 105 13.66 0.26 13.89
CA GLU A 105 14.21 1.61 13.67
C GLU A 105 14.00 2.15 12.24
N MET A 106 13.64 1.27 11.29
CA MET A 106 13.48 1.61 9.87
C MET A 106 12.07 2.11 9.57
N ASP A 107 11.99 3.07 8.64
CA ASP A 107 10.71 3.55 8.15
C ASP A 107 9.98 2.42 7.38
N CYS A 108 8.72 2.23 7.73
CA CYS A 108 7.74 1.41 7.06
C CYS A 108 6.75 2.30 6.32
N LEU A 109 6.12 1.78 5.27
CA LEU A 109 5.17 2.51 4.46
C LEU A 109 3.74 2.20 4.87
N VAL A 110 2.89 3.22 4.96
CA VAL A 110 1.48 3.08 5.34
C VAL A 110 0.59 3.36 4.13
N PHE A 111 -0.30 2.41 3.83
CA PHE A 111 -1.26 2.48 2.73
C PHE A 111 -2.68 2.22 3.26
N PRO A 112 -3.73 2.62 2.53
CA PRO A 112 -5.08 2.14 2.79
C PRO A 112 -5.11 0.60 2.79
N TRP A 113 -5.90 0.01 3.70
CA TRP A 113 -6.10 -1.44 3.68
C TRP A 113 -6.97 -1.85 2.49
N MET A 114 -6.47 -2.77 1.67
CA MET A 114 -7.21 -3.33 0.53
C MET A 114 -7.81 -4.68 0.93
N PRO A 115 -9.13 -4.77 1.23
CA PRO A 115 -9.73 -5.98 1.78
C PRO A 115 -9.66 -7.19 0.85
N ASN A 116 -9.64 -6.93 -0.46
CA ASN A 116 -9.54 -7.95 -1.49
C ASN A 116 -8.09 -8.33 -1.85
N GLY A 117 -7.11 -7.77 -1.12
CA GLY A 117 -5.69 -8.09 -1.26
C GLY A 117 -5.08 -7.61 -2.57
N THR A 118 -4.07 -8.32 -3.04
CA THR A 118 -3.37 -8.01 -4.30
C THR A 118 -4.18 -8.49 -5.51
N LEU A 119 -3.97 -7.88 -6.69
CA LEU A 119 -4.58 -8.35 -7.94
C LEU A 119 -4.31 -9.85 -8.17
N SER A 120 -3.08 -10.31 -7.94
CA SER A 120 -2.74 -11.73 -8.07
C SER A 120 -3.52 -12.62 -7.10
N ALA A 121 -3.70 -12.20 -5.85
CA ALA A 121 -4.50 -12.95 -4.88
C ALA A 121 -5.99 -12.95 -5.26
N TYR A 122 -6.50 -11.81 -5.72
CA TYR A 122 -7.87 -11.64 -6.18
C TYR A 122 -8.18 -12.51 -7.42
N LEU A 123 -7.31 -12.48 -8.44
CA LEU A 123 -7.45 -13.32 -9.64
C LEU A 123 -7.36 -14.80 -9.30
N LYS A 124 -6.50 -15.20 -8.36
CA LYS A 124 -6.42 -16.60 -7.89
C LYS A 124 -7.70 -17.03 -7.16
N SER A 125 -8.26 -16.18 -6.30
CA SER A 125 -9.47 -16.52 -5.54
C SER A 125 -10.73 -16.53 -6.42
N ARG A 126 -10.77 -15.71 -7.47
CA ARG A 126 -11.93 -15.56 -8.36
C ARG A 126 -11.79 -16.21 -9.73
N HIS A 127 -10.70 -16.96 -9.95
CA HIS A 127 -10.23 -17.58 -11.19
C HIS A 127 -11.29 -17.73 -12.31
N ASN A 128 -12.30 -18.57 -12.08
CA ASN A 128 -13.33 -18.95 -13.07
C ASN A 128 -14.64 -18.17 -12.95
N ASN A 129 -14.77 -17.30 -11.95
CA ASN A 129 -16.01 -16.60 -11.62
C ASN A 129 -16.03 -15.16 -12.15
N LEU A 130 -14.92 -14.67 -12.70
CA LEU A 130 -14.87 -13.37 -13.35
C LEU A 130 -15.43 -13.45 -14.77
N THR A 131 -16.44 -12.64 -15.03
CA THR A 131 -16.98 -12.39 -16.36
C THR A 131 -15.93 -11.71 -17.26
N VAL A 132 -16.14 -11.76 -18.58
CA VAL A 132 -15.29 -11.05 -19.54
C VAL A 132 -15.28 -9.54 -19.25
N LEU A 133 -16.45 -8.98 -18.89
CA LEU A 133 -16.58 -7.56 -18.56
C LEU A 133 -15.73 -7.18 -17.34
N GLU A 134 -15.80 -7.94 -16.25
CA GLU A 134 -14.99 -7.67 -15.05
C GLU A 134 -13.49 -7.74 -15.36
N ARG A 135 -13.06 -8.71 -16.17
CA ARG A 135 -11.66 -8.81 -16.61
C ARG A 135 -11.24 -7.61 -17.45
N SER A 136 -12.10 -7.15 -18.35
CA SER A 136 -11.85 -5.94 -19.16
C SER A 136 -11.73 -4.70 -18.29
N CYS A 137 -12.61 -4.51 -17.30
CA CYS A 137 -12.52 -3.38 -16.36
C CYS A 137 -11.22 -3.42 -15.53
N LEU A 138 -10.81 -4.60 -15.04
CA LEU A 138 -9.54 -4.74 -14.33
C LEU A 138 -8.34 -4.37 -15.21
N LEU A 139 -8.35 -4.78 -16.48
CA LEU A 139 -7.30 -4.43 -17.44
C LEU A 139 -7.27 -2.93 -17.75
N GLU A 140 -8.44 -2.29 -17.86
CA GLU A 140 -8.56 -0.85 -18.07
C GLU A 140 -7.95 -0.08 -16.90
N ASP A 141 -8.32 -0.43 -15.66
CA ASP A 141 -7.77 0.17 -14.45
C ASP A 141 -6.25 0.03 -14.35
N VAL A 142 -5.73 -1.18 -14.57
CA VAL A 142 -4.28 -1.45 -14.56
C VAL A 142 -3.58 -0.64 -15.65
N SER A 143 -4.15 -0.59 -16.85
CA SER A 143 -3.58 0.15 -17.99
C SER A 143 -3.58 1.65 -17.73
N ALA A 144 -4.62 2.18 -17.09
CA ALA A 144 -4.69 3.59 -16.72
C ALA A 144 -3.62 3.95 -15.68
N GLY A 145 -3.46 3.13 -14.63
CA GLY A 145 -2.40 3.31 -13.64
C GLY A 145 -0.98 3.25 -14.25
N LEU A 146 -0.73 2.27 -15.12
CA LEU A 146 0.55 2.15 -15.83
C LEU A 146 0.83 3.35 -16.73
N ARG A 147 -0.17 3.79 -17.49
CA ARG A 147 -0.06 4.97 -18.36
C ARG A 147 0.29 6.21 -17.55
N TYR A 148 -0.31 6.39 -16.37
CA TYR A 148 0.06 7.47 -15.47
C TYR A 148 1.51 7.34 -14.98
N LEU A 149 1.94 6.17 -14.52
CA LEU A 149 3.31 5.95 -14.06
C LEU A 149 4.35 6.28 -15.14
N HIS A 150 4.07 5.92 -16.39
CA HIS A 150 4.92 6.27 -17.54
C HIS A 150 4.94 7.78 -17.87
N SER A 151 3.89 8.52 -17.49
CA SER A 151 3.81 9.97 -17.71
C SER A 151 4.60 10.79 -16.68
N VAL A 152 4.90 10.21 -15.51
CA VAL A 152 5.69 10.88 -14.48
C VAL A 152 7.18 10.55 -14.73
N PRO A 153 8.11 11.53 -14.64
CA PRO A 153 9.54 11.31 -14.88
C PRO A 153 10.19 10.56 -13.71
N VAL A 154 9.77 9.31 -13.48
CA VAL A 154 10.31 8.42 -12.46
C VAL A 154 11.16 7.37 -13.15
N MET A 155 12.49 7.52 -13.05
CA MET A 155 13.45 6.48 -13.43
C MET A 155 13.20 5.23 -12.56
N HIS A 156 12.41 4.29 -13.08
CA HIS A 156 12.02 3.01 -12.47
C HIS A 156 13.23 2.08 -12.43
N GLY A 157 14.08 2.22 -11.41
CA GLY A 157 15.20 1.29 -11.18
C GLY A 157 14.78 -0.01 -10.49
N ASP A 158 13.72 0.04 -9.67
CA ASP A 158 13.21 -1.11 -8.91
C ASP A 158 11.80 -0.83 -8.37
N ILE A 159 10.97 -0.19 -9.17
CA ILE A 159 9.53 -0.08 -8.86
C ILE A 159 8.94 -1.44 -9.25
N THR A 160 9.24 -2.41 -8.40
CA THR A 160 8.63 -3.74 -8.40
C THR A 160 7.13 -3.51 -8.47
N GLY A 161 6.41 -4.28 -9.30
CA GLY A 161 4.98 -4.17 -9.61
C GLY A 161 4.02 -4.39 -8.43
N VAL A 162 4.28 -3.72 -7.31
CA VAL A 162 3.64 -3.83 -5.99
C VAL A 162 2.75 -2.61 -5.72
N TYR A 163 2.94 -1.47 -6.42
CA TYR A 163 2.10 -0.26 -6.22
C TYR A 163 0.92 -0.15 -7.19
N LEU A 164 0.76 -1.14 -8.08
CA LEU A 164 -0.43 -1.28 -8.92
C LEU A 164 -1.42 -2.20 -8.21
N VAL A 165 -2.31 -1.64 -7.38
CA VAL A 165 -3.44 -2.38 -6.84
C VAL A 165 -4.73 -1.54 -6.91
N LEU A 166 -5.56 -1.94 -7.87
CA LEU A 166 -7.03 -1.91 -7.97
C LEU A 166 -7.82 -0.88 -7.16
N LEU A 167 -8.56 -0.01 -7.85
CA LEU A 167 -9.39 1.01 -7.22
C LEU A 167 -10.79 1.19 -7.80
N ARG A 168 -11.37 0.21 -8.53
CA ARG A 168 -12.74 0.43 -9.03
C ARG A 168 -13.80 -0.64 -8.84
N TYR A 169 -13.46 -1.90 -8.49
CA TYR A 169 -14.47 -2.97 -8.45
C TYR A 169 -14.34 -3.98 -7.31
N LEU A 170 -13.88 -3.55 -6.13
CA LEU A 170 -13.61 -4.43 -4.99
C LEU A 170 -14.06 -3.89 -3.64
#